data_AF-A0A961CFX1-F1
#
_entry.id   AF-A0A961CFX1-F1
#
_cell.length_a   1.000
_cell.length_b   1.000
_cell.length_c   1.000
_cell.angle_alpha   90.00
_cell.angle_beta   90.00
_cell.angle_gamma   90.00
#
_symmetry.space_group_name_H-M   'P 1'
#
loop_
_entity.id
_entity.type
_entity.pdbx_description
1 polymer ?
#
loop_
_entity_poly.entity_id
_entity_poly.type
_entity_poly.pdbx_seq_one_letter_code
_entity_poly.pdbx_strand_id
1 'polypeptide(L)'
;GVEERLRLQVAAVEADAGLSGLGRHLVRDRWLELLRARLRFEEFVRRYPEALEVELEPPVIVVGLPRSGTTHLVNLLAADRRFRSMPWWEIREPIPVLGDGPGPDG
;
A
#
# COMPACT_ATOMS: atom_id res chain seq x y z
N GLY A 1 -6.25 8.28 16.15
CA GLY A 1 -6.96 7.35 15.21
C GLY A 1 -6.70 7.72 13.75
N VAL A 2 -7.32 7.04 12.75
CA VAL A 2 -7.17 7.40 11.32
C VAL A 2 -7.64 8.82 11.05
N GLU A 3 -8.80 9.20 11.58
CA GLU A 3 -9.39 10.54 11.43
C GLU A 3 -8.47 11.64 11.94
N GLU A 4 -7.89 11.46 13.13
CA GLU A 4 -6.95 12.41 13.73
C GLU A 4 -5.69 12.61 12.87
N ARG A 5 -5.09 11.53 12.38
CA ARG A 5 -3.91 11.63 11.48
C ARG A 5 -4.28 12.31 10.17
N LEU A 6 -5.44 12.01 9.60
CA LEU A 6 -5.92 12.66 8.39
C LEU A 6 -6.11 14.16 8.61
N ARG A 7 -6.71 14.56 9.75
CA ARG A 7 -6.92 15.96 10.11
C ARG A 7 -5.59 16.73 10.19
N LEU A 8 -4.55 16.14 10.77
CA LEU A 8 -3.21 16.73 10.83
C LEU A 8 -2.58 16.87 9.45
N GLN A 9 -2.73 15.87 8.58
CA GLN A 9 -2.22 15.93 7.20
C GLN A 9 -2.94 17.00 6.38
N VAL A 10 -4.27 17.13 6.52
CA VAL A 10 -5.06 18.20 5.90
C VAL A 10 -4.56 19.56 6.38
N ALA A 11 -4.43 19.76 7.70
CA ALA A 11 -3.95 21.02 8.26
C ALA A 11 -2.55 21.39 7.74
N ALA A 12 -1.64 20.42 7.59
CA ALA A 12 -0.31 20.65 7.04
C ALA A 12 -0.35 21.10 5.58
N VAL A 13 -1.21 20.49 4.75
CA VAL A 13 -1.40 20.86 3.34
C VAL A 13 -2.04 22.23 3.18
N GLU A 14 -3.02 22.57 4.01
CA GLU A 14 -3.67 23.90 4.01
C GLU A 14 -2.71 25.00 4.48
N ALA A 15 -1.78 24.69 5.40
CA ALA A 15 -0.77 25.62 5.86
C ALA A 15 0.36 25.86 4.82
N ASP A 16 0.48 25.02 3.79
CA ASP A 16 1.51 25.16 2.76
C ASP A 16 1.08 26.16 1.67
N ALA A 17 1.58 27.40 1.80
CA ALA A 17 1.37 28.46 0.84
C ALA A 17 2.12 28.24 -0.49
N GLY A 18 3.16 27.39 -0.51
CA GLY A 18 3.93 27.06 -1.70
C GLY A 18 3.33 25.93 -2.54
N LEU A 19 2.36 25.19 -1.99
CA LEU A 19 1.73 24.08 -2.68
C LEU A 19 0.73 24.57 -3.74
N SER A 20 0.99 24.19 -4.99
CA SER A 20 0.12 24.54 -6.11
C SER A 20 -1.26 23.88 -6.02
N GLY A 21 -2.24 24.41 -6.77
CA GLY A 21 -3.55 23.78 -6.88
C GLY A 21 -3.50 22.33 -7.37
N LEU A 22 -2.59 22.03 -8.32
CA LEU A 22 -2.33 20.67 -8.77
C LEU A 22 -1.74 19.81 -7.65
N GLY A 23 -0.78 20.33 -6.89
CA GLY A 23 -0.20 19.64 -5.74
C GLY A 23 -1.25 19.26 -4.69
N ARG A 24 -2.15 20.19 -4.36
CA ARG A 24 -3.28 19.94 -3.44
C ARG A 24 -4.20 18.84 -3.95
N HIS A 25 -4.52 18.86 -5.25
CA HIS A 25 -5.34 17.83 -5.88
C HIS A 25 -4.69 16.44 -5.79
N LEU A 26 -3.40 16.32 -6.14
CA LEU A 26 -2.67 15.05 -6.08
C LEU A 26 -2.60 14.46 -4.67
N VAL A 27 -2.37 15.31 -3.65
CA VAL A 27 -2.36 14.85 -2.26
C VAL A 27 -3.75 14.39 -1.81
N ARG A 28 -4.79 15.13 -2.17
CA ARG A 28 -6.18 14.73 -1.88
C ARG A 28 -6.52 13.38 -2.53
N ASP A 29 -6.17 13.20 -3.79
CA ASP A 29 -6.42 11.95 -4.51
C ASP A 29 -5.69 10.79 -3.85
N ARG A 30 -4.45 11.00 -3.40
CA ARG A 30 -3.70 9.99 -2.65
C ARG A 30 -4.39 9.58 -1.35
N TRP A 31 -4.95 10.52 -0.59
CA TRP A 31 -5.72 10.17 0.61
C TRP A 31 -6.98 9.38 0.27
N LEU A 32 -7.70 9.77 -0.78
CA LEU A 32 -8.90 9.05 -1.22
C LEU A 32 -8.58 7.62 -1.66
N GLU A 33 -7.49 7.40 -2.39
CA GLU A 33 -7.00 6.05 -2.73
C GLU A 33 -6.76 5.20 -1.48
N LEU A 34 -6.02 5.72 -0.50
CA LEU A 34 -5.69 5.00 0.72
C LEU A 34 -6.93 4.69 1.57
N LEU A 35 -7.88 5.63 1.67
CA LEU A 35 -9.13 5.43 2.40
C LEU A 35 -10.03 4.40 1.71
N ARG A 36 -10.12 4.41 0.38
CA ARG A 36 -10.84 3.38 -0.39
C ARG A 36 -10.23 1.99 -0.18
N ALA A 37 -8.90 1.88 -0.26
CA ALA A 37 -8.20 0.62 0.00
C ALA A 37 -8.48 0.10 1.41
N ARG A 38 -8.49 0.99 2.41
CA ARG A 38 -8.83 0.64 3.79
C ARG A 38 -10.27 0.09 3.91
N LEU A 39 -11.25 0.76 3.33
CA LEU A 39 -12.65 0.30 3.37
C LEU A 39 -12.81 -1.06 2.68
N ARG A 40 -12.12 -1.27 1.56
CA ARG A 40 -12.10 -2.57 0.87
C ARG A 40 -11.48 -3.66 1.74
N PHE A 41 -10.39 -3.36 2.45
CA PHE A 41 -9.76 -4.31 3.38
C PHE A 41 -10.68 -4.64 4.56
N GLU A 42 -11.34 -3.64 5.16
CA GLU A 42 -12.31 -3.86 6.24
C GLU A 42 -13.46 -4.77 5.78
N GLU A 43 -13.98 -4.56 4.57
CA GLU A 43 -14.99 -5.43 3.96
C GLU A 43 -14.47 -6.84 3.66
N PHE A 44 -13.25 -6.94 3.12
CA PHE A 44 -12.62 -8.23 2.84
C PHE A 44 -12.46 -9.07 4.12
N VAL A 45 -11.91 -8.48 5.18
CA VAL A 45 -11.75 -9.15 6.49
C VAL A 45 -13.09 -9.54 7.09
N ARG A 46 -14.11 -8.69 6.96
CA ARG A 46 -15.47 -9.00 7.44
C ARG A 46 -16.06 -10.22 6.73
N ARG A 47 -15.74 -10.41 5.45
CA ARG A 47 -16.24 -11.51 4.61
C ARG A 47 -15.41 -12.79 4.74
N TYR A 48 -14.10 -12.64 4.93
CA TYR A 48 -13.11 -13.71 5.00
C TYR A 48 -12.25 -13.57 6.28
N PRO A 49 -12.84 -13.73 7.47
CA PRO A 49 -12.09 -13.62 8.73
C PRO A 49 -10.93 -14.61 8.83
N GLU A 50 -11.03 -15.78 8.19
CA GLU A 50 -9.99 -16.80 8.09
C GLU A 50 -8.72 -16.30 7.40
N ALA A 51 -8.80 -15.25 6.58
CA ALA A 51 -7.62 -14.65 5.95
C ALA A 51 -6.64 -14.05 6.97
N LEU A 52 -7.12 -13.70 8.18
CA LEU A 52 -6.26 -13.24 9.28
C LEU A 52 -5.57 -14.38 10.03
N GLU A 53 -5.95 -15.63 9.77
CA GLU A 53 -5.39 -16.82 10.41
C GLU A 53 -4.22 -17.42 9.60
N VAL A 54 -3.93 -16.88 8.42
CA VAL A 54 -2.81 -17.31 7.59
C VAL A 54 -1.49 -17.03 8.30
N GLU A 55 -0.76 -18.10 8.65
CA GLU A 55 0.59 -17.99 9.18
C GLU A 55 1.56 -17.49 8.10
N LEU A 56 2.32 -16.44 8.42
CA LEU A 56 3.35 -15.91 7.54
C LEU A 56 4.71 -16.45 7.96
N GLU A 57 5.47 -17.00 7.00
CA GLU A 57 6.89 -17.27 7.22
C GLU A 57 7.65 -15.97 7.57
N PRO A 58 8.72 -16.04 8.38
CA PRO A 58 9.48 -14.85 8.76
C PRO A 58 9.94 -14.04 7.52
N PRO A 59 9.50 -12.78 7.38
CA PRO A 59 9.81 -11.99 6.19
C PRO A 59 11.22 -11.42 6.23
N VAL A 60 11.82 -11.21 5.05
CA VAL A 60 13.02 -10.39 4.89
C VAL A 60 12.59 -8.95 4.59
N ILE A 61 12.95 -8.02 5.47
CA ILE A 61 12.60 -6.60 5.32
C ILE A 61 13.86 -5.81 4.93
N VAL A 62 13.84 -5.24 3.72
CA VAL A 62 14.92 -4.36 3.23
C VAL A 62 14.63 -2.92 3.67
N VAL A 63 15.53 -2.36 4.49
CA VAL A 63 15.47 -0.96 4.95
C VAL A 63 16.76 -0.22 4.62
N GLY A 64 16.66 1.06 4.31
CA GLY A 64 17.80 1.91 3.98
C GLY A 64 17.36 3.31 3.57
N LEU A 65 18.32 4.23 3.47
CA LEU A 65 18.04 5.59 3.00
C LEU A 65 17.58 5.57 1.53
N PRO A 66 16.81 6.57 1.09
CA PRO A 66 16.57 6.78 -0.32
C PRO A 66 17.90 6.79 -1.08
N ARG A 67 17.96 6.05 -2.20
CA ARG A 67 19.17 5.96 -3.07
C ARG A 67 20.34 5.17 -2.48
N SER A 68 20.16 4.32 -1.47
CA SER A 68 21.21 3.44 -0.93
C SER A 68 21.32 2.06 -1.59
N GLY A 69 20.71 1.87 -2.77
CA GLY A 69 20.69 0.57 -3.47
C GLY A 69 19.61 -0.42 -2.99
N THR A 70 18.69 -0.01 -2.11
CA THR A 70 17.59 -0.87 -1.62
C THR A 70 16.73 -1.44 -2.74
N THR A 71 16.45 -0.66 -3.79
CA THR A 71 15.73 -1.15 -4.98
C THR A 71 16.46 -2.31 -5.67
N HIS A 72 17.78 -2.22 -5.80
CA HIS A 72 18.57 -3.29 -6.40
C HIS A 72 18.52 -4.56 -5.55
N LEU A 73 18.65 -4.41 -4.22
CA LEU A 73 18.58 -5.53 -3.29
C LEU A 73 17.20 -6.21 -3.30
N VAL A 74 16.10 -5.44 -3.31
CA VAL A 74 14.75 -6.00 -3.44
C VAL A 74 14.59 -6.79 -4.73
N ASN A 75 15.07 -6.25 -5.86
CA ASN A 75 15.00 -6.95 -7.15
C ASN A 75 15.86 -8.23 -7.17
N LEU A 76 17.01 -8.21 -6.51
CA LEU A 76 17.88 -9.39 -6.40
C LEU A 76 17.20 -10.51 -5.60
N LEU A 77 16.58 -10.17 -4.46
CA LEU A 77 15.83 -11.13 -3.65
C LEU A 77 14.59 -11.65 -4.39
N ALA A 78 13.89 -10.78 -5.11
CA ALA A 78 12.71 -11.14 -5.89
C ALA A 78 13.01 -12.10 -7.06
N ALA A 79 14.27 -12.20 -7.51
CA ALA A 79 14.67 -13.14 -8.55
C ALA A 79 14.78 -14.59 -8.05
N ASP A 80 14.86 -14.80 -6.73
CA ASP A 80 14.93 -16.12 -6.12
C ASP A 80 13.51 -16.60 -5.76
N ARG A 81 13.12 -17.74 -6.32
CA ARG A 81 11.78 -18.35 -6.18
C ARG A 81 11.43 -18.74 -4.74
N ARG A 82 12.40 -18.81 -3.83
CA ARG A 82 12.16 -19.05 -2.41
C ARG A 82 11.49 -17.86 -1.73
N PHE A 83 11.58 -16.66 -2.31
CA PHE A 83 10.92 -15.47 -1.79
C PHE A 83 9.68 -15.13 -2.62
N ARG A 84 8.58 -14.86 -1.92
CA ARG A 84 7.44 -14.17 -2.49
C ARG A 84 7.67 -12.67 -2.40
N SER A 85 7.91 -12.02 -3.54
CA SER A 85 7.94 -10.55 -3.64
C SER A 85 6.57 -10.03 -4.06
N MET A 86 6.18 -8.85 -3.58
CA MET A 86 4.94 -8.20 -4.02
C MET A 86 5.18 -7.52 -5.36
N PRO A 87 4.52 -7.94 -6.46
CA PRO A 87 4.55 -7.18 -7.70
C PRO A 87 3.94 -5.79 -7.48
N TRP A 88 4.30 -4.86 -8.37
CA TRP A 88 3.80 -3.49 -8.32
C TRP A 88 2.28 -3.47 -8.10
N TRP A 89 1.53 -4.21 -8.93
CA TRP A 89 0.06 -4.15 -8.96
C TRP A 89 -0.58 -4.48 -7.61
N GLU A 90 -0.08 -5.48 -6.88
CA GLU A 90 -0.58 -5.83 -5.54
C GLU A 90 -0.35 -4.70 -4.53
N ILE A 91 0.73 -3.93 -4.69
CA ILE A 91 1.00 -2.79 -3.80
C ILE A 91 -0.02 -1.66 -4.04
N ARG A 92 -0.56 -1.52 -5.26
CA ARG A 92 -1.62 -0.53 -5.57
C ARG A 92 -2.97 -1.00 -5.12
N GLU A 93 -3.30 -2.23 -5.49
CA GLU A 93 -4.63 -2.81 -5.34
C GLU A 93 -4.49 -4.13 -4.58
N PRO A 94 -4.19 -4.07 -3.28
CA PRO A 94 -3.90 -5.28 -2.48
C PRO A 94 -5.14 -6.12 -2.21
N ILE A 95 -6.33 -5.57 -2.43
CA ILE A 95 -7.61 -6.25 -2.23
C ILE A 95 -8.20 -6.52 -3.62
N PRO A 96 -8.36 -7.80 -4.01
CA PRO A 96 -8.93 -8.17 -5.30
C PRO A 96 -10.31 -7.52 -5.49
N VAL A 97 -10.62 -7.10 -6.72
CA VAL A 97 -11.97 -6.66 -7.07
C VAL A 97 -12.87 -7.91 -7.09
N LEU A 98 -14.03 -7.83 -6.44
CA LEU A 98 -15.02 -8.90 -6.41
C LEU A 98 -15.34 -9.39 -7.83
N GLY A 99 -15.00 -10.65 -8.13
CA GLY A 99 -15.28 -11.31 -9.41
C GLY A 99 -14.06 -11.52 -10.31
N ASP A 100 -12.96 -10.82 -10.05
CA ASP A 100 -11.67 -11.15 -10.65
C ASP A 100 -11.02 -12.22 -9.76
N GLY A 101 -11.05 -13.46 -10.25
CA GLY A 101 -10.22 -14.52 -9.68
C GLY A 101 -8.73 -14.17 -9.80
N PRO A 102 -7.85 -14.94 -9.14
CA PRO A 102 -6.41 -14.74 -9.26
C PRO A 102 -5.98 -14.69 -10.74
N GLY A 103 -5.16 -13.69 -11.09
CA GLY A 103 -4.63 -13.55 -12.44
C GLY A 103 -3.64 -14.67 -12.77
N PRO A 104 -3.07 -14.70 -13.98
CA PRO A 104 -2.07 -15.71 -14.37
C PRO A 104 -0.85 -15.78 -13.44
N ASP A 105 -0.59 -14.70 -12.70
CA ASP A 105 0.53 -14.56 -11.78
C ASP A 105 0.12 -14.68 -10.29
N GLY A 106 -1.16 -14.98 -10.02
CA GLY A 106 -1.77 -14.93 -8.69
C GLY A 106 -2.87 -13.88 -8.58
#